data_AF-A0A261C552-F1
#
_entry.id   AF-A0A261C552-F1
#
_cell.length_a   1.000
_cell.length_b   1.000
_cell.length_c   1.000
_cell.angle_alpha   90.00
_cell.angle_beta   90.00
_cell.angle_gamma   90.00
#
_symmetry.space_group_name_H-M   'P 1'
#
loop_
_entity.id
_entity.type
_entity.pdbx_description
1 polymer ?
#
loop_
_entity_poly.entity_id
_entity_poly.type
_entity_poly.pdbx_seq_one_letter_code
_entity_poly.pdbx_strand_id
1 'polypeptide(L)'
;MNVFKKDFCGNHVMKLLEPAAIEEYTSIFPNTDLTHFKNFLRSLGKIAKLCVPREMSHDEITELDGLIDVLFDALQKHNPHDTISPKCTICWNTWSPSLSCKTSEQGLEALHAVVNRAKVKFRTTRNRVDQMRLVFTSLIHQNYISDISASPSI
;
A
#
# COMPACT_ATOMS: atom_id res chain seq x y z
N MET A 1 21.04 15.39 -1.00
CA MET A 1 20.46 14.04 -0.81
C MET A 1 21.46 13.25 0.00
N ASN A 2 21.10 12.81 1.20
CA ASN A 2 22.05 12.18 2.13
C ASN A 2 22.31 10.73 1.68
N VAL A 3 23.57 10.36 1.40
CA VAL A 3 23.97 9.08 0.76
C VAL A 3 23.58 7.85 1.57
N PHE A 4 23.25 8.02 2.85
CA PHE A 4 22.90 6.93 3.78
C PHE A 4 21.40 6.81 4.10
N LYS A 5 20.54 7.70 3.58
CA LYS A 5 19.10 7.62 3.83
C LYS A 5 18.44 6.77 2.75
N LYS A 6 18.19 5.50 3.07
CA LYS A 6 17.35 4.62 2.24
C LYS A 6 15.90 4.81 2.69
N ASP A 7 15.14 5.58 1.94
CA ASP A 7 13.71 5.72 2.21
C ASP A 7 13.01 4.39 1.87
N PHE A 8 12.32 3.80 2.85
CA PHE A 8 11.47 2.63 2.62
C PHE A 8 10.27 3.06 1.76
N CYS A 9 9.87 2.23 0.79
CA CYS A 9 8.72 2.46 -0.06
C CYS A 9 7.74 1.29 0.08
N GLY A 10 6.52 1.43 -0.44
CA GLY A 10 5.48 0.39 -0.35
C GLY A 10 5.96 -0.99 -0.80
N ASN A 11 6.72 -1.06 -1.90
CA ASN A 11 7.27 -2.32 -2.41
C ASN A 11 8.27 -2.97 -1.45
N HIS A 12 9.07 -2.19 -0.72
CA HIS A 12 9.97 -2.72 0.29
C HIS A 12 9.19 -3.29 1.47
N VAL A 13 8.12 -2.61 1.90
CA VAL A 13 7.24 -3.07 2.99
C VAL A 13 6.55 -4.37 2.60
N MET A 14 6.01 -4.47 1.37
CA MET A 14 5.34 -5.69 0.92
C MET A 14 6.27 -6.91 0.88
N LYS A 15 7.54 -6.72 0.49
CA LYS A 15 8.55 -7.78 0.52
C LYS A 15 8.88 -8.25 1.94
N LEU A 16 8.92 -7.33 2.92
CA LEU A 16 9.15 -7.67 4.32
C LEU A 16 7.99 -8.43 4.97
N LEU A 17 6.77 -8.26 4.43
CA LEU A 17 5.56 -8.93 4.91
C LEU A 17 5.27 -10.23 4.16
N GLU A 18 6.14 -10.69 3.26
CA GLU A 18 5.98 -12.00 2.63
C GLU A 18 6.25 -13.13 3.63
N PRO A 19 5.46 -14.23 3.61
CA PRO A 19 5.64 -15.34 4.54
C PRO A 19 7.05 -15.93 4.57
N ALA A 20 7.70 -16.01 3.39
CA ALA A 20 9.07 -16.51 3.27
C ALA A 20 10.09 -15.56 3.93
N ALA A 21 9.96 -14.25 3.68
CA ALA A 21 10.81 -13.24 4.29
C ALA A 21 10.64 -13.23 5.82
N ILE A 22 9.39 -13.33 6.30
CA ILE A 22 9.08 -13.42 7.74
C ILE A 22 9.85 -14.57 8.38
N GLU A 23 9.85 -15.76 7.78
CA GLU A 23 10.61 -16.90 8.31
C GLU A 23 12.12 -16.63 8.29
N GLU A 24 12.64 -16.04 7.22
CA GLU A 24 14.06 -15.75 7.06
C GLU A 24 14.58 -14.82 8.17
N TYR A 25 14.00 -13.64 8.36
CA TYR A 25 14.54 -12.70 9.37
C TYR A 25 14.17 -13.08 10.80
N THR A 26 13.10 -13.85 11.03
CA THR A 26 12.79 -14.35 12.37
C THR A 26 13.69 -15.51 12.78
N SER A 27 14.28 -16.24 11.82
CA SER A 27 15.25 -17.31 12.11
C SER A 27 16.51 -16.83 12.85
N ILE A 28 16.80 -15.53 12.79
CA ILE A 28 17.90 -14.87 13.51
C ILE A 28 17.71 -14.95 15.03
N PHE A 29 16.48 -15.18 15.50
CA PHE A 29 16.12 -15.28 16.93
C PHE A 29 15.68 -16.71 17.30
N PRO A 30 16.59 -17.71 17.29
CA PRO A 30 16.22 -19.13 17.40
C PRO A 30 15.64 -19.53 18.76
N ASN A 31 15.89 -18.75 19.81
CA ASN A 31 15.47 -19.08 21.19
C ASN A 31 14.27 -18.26 21.67
N THR A 32 13.55 -17.60 20.76
CA THR A 32 12.40 -16.76 21.09
C THR A 32 11.16 -17.32 20.42
N ASP A 33 10.10 -17.54 21.20
CA ASP A 33 8.79 -17.84 20.61
C ASP A 33 8.25 -16.59 19.92
N LEU A 34 8.37 -16.57 18.61
CA LEU A 34 7.88 -15.49 17.74
C LEU A 34 6.56 -15.86 17.07
N THR A 35 5.85 -16.90 17.51
CA THR A 35 4.63 -17.39 16.84
C THR A 35 3.58 -16.29 16.68
N HIS A 36 3.27 -15.57 17.75
CA HIS A 36 2.30 -14.47 17.71
C HIS A 36 2.79 -13.30 16.85
N PHE A 37 4.08 -12.98 16.92
CA PHE A 37 4.69 -11.94 16.09
C PHE A 37 4.65 -12.28 14.59
N LYS A 38 4.94 -13.53 14.21
CA LYS A 38 4.82 -14.02 12.84
C LYS A 38 3.38 -13.95 12.33
N ASN A 39 2.42 -14.33 13.17
CA ASN A 39 1.00 -14.24 12.83
C ASN A 39 0.55 -12.80 12.62
N PHE A 40 0.97 -11.89 13.49
CA PHE A 40 0.74 -10.45 13.34
C PHE A 40 1.24 -9.93 11.98
N LEU A 41 2.49 -10.22 11.63
CA LEU A 41 3.11 -9.73 10.39
C LEU A 41 2.46 -10.33 9.13
N ARG A 42 2.10 -11.61 9.18
CA ARG A 42 1.38 -12.28 8.09
C ARG A 42 0.00 -11.68 7.88
N SER A 43 -0.76 -11.45 8.95
CA SER A 43 -2.07 -10.82 8.87
C SER A 43 -1.97 -9.41 8.32
N LEU A 44 -0.98 -8.62 8.78
CA LEU A 44 -0.72 -7.27 8.27
C LEU A 44 -0.41 -7.28 6.76
N GLY A 45 0.41 -8.23 6.29
CA GLY A 45 0.72 -8.41 4.88
C GLY A 45 -0.49 -8.77 4.02
N LYS A 46 -1.41 -9.58 4.54
CA LYS A 46 -2.67 -9.92 3.85
C LYS A 46 -3.64 -8.75 3.82
N ILE A 47 -3.84 -8.06 4.94
CA ILE A 47 -4.66 -6.84 5.04
C ILE A 47 -4.17 -5.81 4.00
N ALA A 48 -2.86 -5.57 3.92
CA ALA A 48 -2.29 -4.64 2.95
C ALA A 48 -2.57 -5.01 1.49
N LYS A 49 -2.72 -6.31 1.17
CA LYS A 49 -3.07 -6.79 -0.18
C LYS A 49 -4.57 -6.69 -0.47
N LEU A 50 -5.42 -6.81 0.55
CA LEU A 50 -6.87 -6.66 0.42
C LEU A 50 -7.28 -5.18 0.32
N CYS A 51 -6.54 -4.27 0.96
CA CYS A 51 -6.75 -2.82 0.91
C CYS A 51 -6.28 -2.17 -0.41
N VAL A 52 -6.77 -2.68 -1.54
CA VAL A 52 -6.52 -2.16 -2.89
C VAL A 52 -7.67 -1.25 -3.36
N PRO A 53 -7.43 -0.25 -4.23
CA PRO A 53 -8.43 0.73 -4.66
C PRO A 53 -9.43 0.13 -5.67
N ARG A 54 -10.22 -0.84 -5.23
CA ARG A 54 -11.34 -1.45 -5.95
C ARG A 54 -12.45 -1.82 -4.98
N GLU A 55 -13.57 -2.26 -5.52
CA GLU A 55 -14.62 -2.86 -4.69
C GLU A 55 -14.15 -4.23 -4.19
N MET A 56 -14.27 -4.44 -2.88
CA MET A 56 -14.07 -5.76 -2.27
C MET A 56 -15.35 -6.57 -2.40
N SER A 57 -15.20 -7.87 -2.63
CA SER A 57 -16.31 -8.81 -2.55
C SER A 57 -16.74 -9.01 -1.09
N HIS A 58 -17.92 -9.60 -0.87
CA HIS A 58 -18.38 -9.93 0.48
C HIS A 58 -17.44 -10.92 1.19
N ASP A 59 -16.86 -11.86 0.43
CA ASP A 59 -15.91 -12.84 0.95
C ASP A 59 -14.60 -12.17 1.39
N GLU A 60 -14.12 -11.19 0.63
CA GLU A 60 -12.92 -10.42 0.95
C GLU A 60 -13.11 -9.52 2.16
N ILE A 61 -14.30 -8.93 2.32
CA ILE A 61 -14.67 -8.18 3.53
C ILE A 61 -14.67 -9.11 4.75
N THR A 62 -15.27 -10.29 4.63
CA THR A 62 -15.31 -11.29 5.71
C THR A 62 -13.90 -11.79 6.06
N GLU A 63 -13.06 -12.04 5.06
CA GLU A 63 -11.65 -12.40 5.28
C GLU A 63 -10.92 -11.28 6.00
N LEU A 64 -11.13 -10.04 5.58
CA LEU A 64 -10.47 -8.88 6.16
C LEU A 64 -10.84 -8.69 7.63
N ASP A 65 -12.11 -8.79 7.99
CA ASP A 65 -12.57 -8.70 9.37
C ASP A 65 -11.91 -9.80 10.24
N GLY A 66 -11.88 -11.04 9.75
CA GLY A 66 -11.20 -12.14 10.44
C GLY A 66 -9.68 -11.92 10.58
N LEU A 67 -9.03 -11.29 9.60
CA LEU A 67 -7.61 -10.95 9.68
C LEU A 67 -7.32 -9.84 10.69
N ILE A 68 -8.23 -8.87 10.84
CA ILE A 68 -8.15 -7.81 11.85
C ILE A 68 -8.23 -8.43 13.26
N ASP A 69 -9.16 -9.36 13.47
CA ASP A 69 -9.29 -10.08 14.75
C ASP A 69 -8.00 -10.84 15.10
N VAL A 70 -7.46 -11.63 14.14
CA VAL A 70 -6.20 -12.37 14.34
C VAL A 70 -5.02 -11.43 14.63
N LEU A 71 -4.98 -10.28 13.95
CA LEU A 71 -3.95 -9.27 14.14
C LEU A 71 -4.02 -8.68 15.56
N PHE A 72 -5.23 -8.44 16.07
CA PHE A 72 -5.41 -7.94 17.43
C PHE A 72 -5.08 -8.99 18.50
N ASP A 73 -5.56 -10.21 18.34
CA ASP A 73 -5.27 -11.32 19.24
C ASP A 73 -3.76 -11.54 19.40
N ALA A 74 -3.02 -11.38 18.29
CA ALA A 74 -1.56 -11.45 18.29
C ALA A 74 -0.91 -10.25 19.00
N LEU A 75 -1.42 -9.03 18.82
CA LEU A 75 -0.94 -7.82 19.50
C LEU A 75 -1.18 -7.89 21.01
N GLN A 76 -2.38 -8.29 21.45
CA GLN A 76 -2.72 -8.37 22.87
C GLN A 76 -1.83 -9.37 23.61
N LYS A 77 -1.47 -10.48 22.96
CA LYS A 77 -0.54 -11.49 23.52
C LYS A 77 0.90 -11.01 23.54
N HIS A 78 1.32 -10.16 22.61
CA HIS A 78 2.69 -9.68 22.51
C HIS A 78 2.95 -8.45 23.39
N ASN A 79 2.00 -7.52 23.51
CA ASN A 79 2.19 -6.29 24.28
C ASN A 79 0.86 -5.76 24.89
N PRO A 80 0.38 -6.35 26.01
CA PRO A 80 -0.94 -6.03 26.57
C PRO A 80 -1.06 -4.63 27.19
N HIS A 81 0.07 -3.95 27.44
CA HIS A 81 0.12 -2.65 28.12
C HIS A 81 0.60 -1.49 27.23
N ASP A 82 0.84 -1.74 25.94
CA ASP A 82 1.41 -0.73 25.05
C ASP A 82 0.33 0.13 24.38
N THR A 83 0.67 1.37 24.09
CA THR A 83 -0.22 2.31 23.41
C THR A 83 -0.30 2.00 21.92
N ILE A 84 -1.51 1.69 21.44
CA ILE A 84 -1.79 1.48 20.02
C ILE A 84 -1.42 2.75 19.24
N SER A 85 -0.63 2.59 18.17
CA SER A 85 -0.26 3.73 17.32
C SER A 85 -1.51 4.35 16.66
N PRO A 86 -1.55 5.67 16.42
CA PRO A 86 -2.70 6.32 15.78
C PRO A 86 -3.14 5.67 14.46
N LYS A 87 -2.21 5.10 13.69
CA LYS A 87 -2.51 4.37 12.44
C LYS A 87 -3.24 3.06 12.70
N CYS A 88 -2.88 2.33 13.75
CA CYS A 88 -3.59 1.12 14.17
C CYS A 88 -5.01 1.48 14.67
N THR A 89 -5.18 2.61 15.36
CA THR A 89 -6.48 3.10 15.82
C THR A 89 -7.40 3.50 14.65
N ILE A 90 -6.87 4.05 13.56
CA ILE A 90 -7.64 4.39 12.34
C ILE A 90 -8.08 3.12 11.58
N CYS A 91 -7.21 2.10 11.48
CA CYS A 91 -7.60 0.79 10.96
C CYS A 91 -8.70 0.12 11.81
N TRP A 92 -8.78 0.45 13.10
CA TRP A 92 -9.73 -0.13 14.04
C TRP A 92 -11.09 0.57 14.04
N ASN A 93 -11.11 1.88 14.32
CA ASN A 93 -12.34 2.59 14.72
C ASN A 93 -13.09 3.25 13.56
N THR A 94 -12.45 3.35 12.40
CA THR A 94 -13.00 4.07 11.22
C THR A 94 -13.06 3.22 9.97
N TRP A 95 -12.83 1.91 10.10
CA TRP A 95 -12.88 1.00 8.95
C TRP A 95 -14.32 0.83 8.46
N SER A 96 -14.60 1.42 7.30
CA SER A 96 -15.77 1.10 6.48
C SER A 96 -15.26 0.59 5.14
N PRO A 97 -15.55 -0.67 4.76
CA PRO A 97 -15.00 -1.31 3.54
C PRO A 97 -15.31 -0.51 2.26
N SER A 98 -16.40 0.26 2.25
CA SER A 98 -16.84 1.04 1.08
C SER A 98 -16.06 2.35 0.87
N LEU A 99 -15.48 2.94 1.93
CA LEU A 99 -14.89 4.29 1.91
C LEU A 99 -13.36 4.28 1.97
N SER A 100 -12.75 3.31 2.66
CA SER A 100 -11.33 3.34 3.00
C SER A 100 -10.40 3.02 1.82
N CYS A 101 -10.81 2.13 0.91
CA CYS A 101 -9.95 1.71 -0.20
C CYS A 101 -9.99 2.67 -1.39
N LYS A 102 -11.15 3.26 -1.67
CA LYS A 102 -11.35 4.25 -2.74
C LYS A 102 -10.73 5.62 -2.43
N THR A 103 -10.40 5.88 -1.16
CA THR A 103 -9.75 7.13 -0.70
C THR A 103 -8.23 7.02 -0.56
N SER A 104 -7.64 5.90 -1.00
CA SER A 104 -6.19 5.71 -0.96
C SER A 104 -5.44 6.71 -1.83
N GLU A 105 -4.40 7.35 -1.27
CA GLU A 105 -3.52 8.29 -1.97
C GLU A 105 -2.55 7.60 -2.96
N GLN A 106 -2.53 6.26 -3.01
CA GLN A 106 -1.66 5.51 -3.94
C GLN A 106 -1.91 5.90 -5.41
N GLY A 107 -3.15 6.22 -5.78
CA GLY A 107 -3.47 6.72 -7.12
C GLY A 107 -2.79 8.06 -7.44
N LEU A 108 -2.66 8.94 -6.45
CA LEU A 108 -1.96 10.22 -6.59
C LEU A 108 -0.44 10.01 -6.71
N GLU A 109 0.13 9.09 -5.92
CA GLU A 109 1.56 8.73 -6.04
C GLU A 109 1.91 8.13 -7.41
N ALA A 110 1.04 7.26 -7.94
CA ALA A 110 1.20 6.70 -9.29
C ALA A 110 1.12 7.81 -10.36
N LEU A 111 0.19 8.75 -10.22
CA LEU A 111 0.07 9.91 -11.09
C LEU A 111 1.33 10.79 -11.06
N HIS A 112 1.94 11.01 -9.88
CA HIS A 112 3.20 11.74 -9.77
C HIS A 112 4.32 11.13 -10.63
N ALA A 113 4.44 9.80 -10.67
CA ALA A 113 5.43 9.12 -11.51
C ALA A 113 5.16 9.34 -13.01
N VAL A 114 3.90 9.32 -13.44
CA VAL A 114 3.49 9.62 -14.82
C VAL A 114 3.81 11.07 -15.18
N VAL A 115 3.44 12.02 -14.32
CA VAL A 115 3.74 13.45 -14.48
C VAL A 115 5.24 13.70 -14.59
N ASN A 116 6.05 13.06 -13.74
CA ASN A 116 7.50 13.22 -13.79
C ASN A 116 8.10 12.69 -15.09
N ARG A 117 7.63 11.55 -15.60
CA ARG A 117 8.02 11.05 -16.93
C ARG A 117 7.62 12.01 -18.05
N ALA A 118 6.42 12.57 -18.00
CA ALA A 118 5.96 13.56 -18.97
C ALA A 118 6.80 14.85 -18.92
N LYS A 119 7.16 15.34 -17.73
CA LYS A 119 8.07 16.48 -17.57
C LYS A 119 9.45 16.22 -18.17
N VAL A 120 10.00 15.01 -18.00
CA VAL A 120 11.27 14.62 -18.64
C VAL A 120 11.13 14.57 -20.17
N LYS A 121 10.00 14.04 -20.68
CA LYS A 121 9.72 13.98 -22.12
C LYS A 121 9.67 15.37 -22.76
N PHE A 122 9.05 16.34 -22.08
CA PHE A 122 8.93 17.73 -22.57
C PHE A 122 9.97 18.68 -21.95
N ARG A 123 11.11 18.15 -21.47
CA ARG A 123 12.15 18.97 -20.81
C ARG A 123 12.78 20.02 -21.72
N THR A 124 12.71 19.81 -23.04
CA THR A 124 13.28 20.70 -24.07
C THR A 124 12.43 21.95 -24.30
N THR A 125 11.17 21.97 -23.86
CA THR A 125 10.30 23.13 -23.93
C THR A 125 10.68 24.14 -22.84
N ARG A 126 11.31 25.25 -23.24
CA ARG A 126 11.81 26.29 -22.31
C ARG A 126 10.69 27.07 -21.61
N ASN A 127 9.57 27.31 -22.29
CA ASN A 127 8.42 27.96 -21.67
C ASN A 127 7.71 26.98 -20.74
N ARG A 128 7.69 27.28 -19.44
CA ARG A 128 7.08 26.44 -18.42
C ARG A 128 5.57 26.28 -18.61
N VAL A 129 4.87 27.31 -19.09
CA VAL A 129 3.43 27.23 -19.34
C VAL A 129 3.15 26.25 -20.47
N ASP A 130 3.90 26.34 -21.56
CA ASP A 130 3.73 25.44 -22.71
C ASP A 130 4.19 24.02 -22.40
N GLN A 131 5.25 23.87 -21.60
CA GLN A 131 5.68 22.57 -21.09
C GLN A 131 4.57 21.90 -20.27
N MET A 132 3.93 22.63 -19.36
CA MET A 132 2.86 22.08 -18.53
C MET A 132 1.60 21.80 -19.35
N ARG A 133 1.30 22.61 -20.37
CA ARG A 133 0.23 22.29 -21.35
C ARG A 133 0.47 20.95 -22.02
N LEU A 134 1.69 20.70 -22.52
CA LEU A 134 2.05 19.43 -23.15
C LEU A 134 1.97 18.24 -22.18
N VAL A 135 2.42 18.43 -20.93
CA VAL A 135 2.26 17.42 -19.87
C VAL A 135 0.77 17.11 -19.65
N PHE A 136 -0.06 18.14 -19.50
CA PHE A 136 -1.50 17.98 -19.26
C PHE A 136 -2.21 17.30 -20.44
N THR A 137 -1.94 17.72 -21.68
CA THR A 137 -2.46 17.08 -22.88
C THR A 137 -2.05 15.61 -22.96
N SER A 138 -0.79 15.29 -22.62
CA SER A 138 -0.33 13.90 -22.57
C SER A 138 -1.07 13.06 -21.54
N LEU A 139 -1.45 13.64 -20.39
CA LEU A 139 -2.24 12.95 -19.37
C LEU A 139 -3.67 12.68 -19.85
N ILE A 140 -4.32 13.65 -20.50
CA ILE A 140 -5.66 13.47 -21.07
C ILE A 140 -5.67 12.33 -22.08
N HIS A 141 -4.69 12.29 -23.00
CA HIS A 141 -4.60 11.22 -23.99
C HIS A 141 -4.38 9.85 -23.35
N GLN A 142 -3.53 9.77 -22.31
CA GLN A 142 -3.32 8.51 -21.59
C GLN A 142 -4.56 8.05 -20.83
N ASN A 143 -5.33 8.99 -20.27
CA ASN A 143 -6.59 8.67 -19.60
C ASN A 143 -7.62 8.14 -20.62
N TYR A 144 -7.79 8.87 -21.73
CA TYR A 144 -8.68 8.46 -22.82
C TYR A 144 -8.34 7.07 -23.39
N ILE A 145 -7.05 6.77 -23.57
CA ILE A 145 -6.61 5.43 -24.00
C ILE A 145 -6.97 4.39 -22.94
N SER A 146 -6.68 4.66 -21.66
CA SER A 146 -6.97 3.74 -20.55
C SER A 146 -8.48 3.45 -20.41
N ASP A 147 -9.32 4.46 -20.59
CA ASP A 147 -10.79 4.34 -20.49
C ASP A 147 -11.40 3.55 -21.66
N ILE A 148 -10.81 3.65 -22.86
CA ILE A 148 -11.30 2.98 -24.07
C ILE A 148 -10.71 1.59 -24.24
N SER A 149 -9.47 1.38 -23.78
CA SER A 149 -8.92 0.04 -23.63
C SER A 149 -9.60 -0.61 -22.43
N ALA A 150 -10.82 -1.10 -22.61
CA ALA A 150 -11.45 -1.99 -21.66
C ALA A 150 -10.43 -3.08 -21.27
N SER A 151 -10.14 -3.19 -19.97
CA SER A 151 -9.35 -4.30 -19.43
C SER A 151 -9.98 -5.62 -19.90
N PRO A 152 -9.18 -6.61 -20.32
CA PRO A 152 -9.70 -7.96 -20.52
C PRO A 152 -10.40 -8.38 -19.23
N SER A 153 -11.65 -8.83 -19.36
CA SER A 153 -12.42 -9.46 -18.30
C SER A 153 -11.56 -10.58 -17.68
N ILE A 154 -11.27 -10.46 -16.38
CA ILE A 154 -10.77 -11.57 -15.55
C ILE A 154 -11.99 -12.24 -14.93
#